data_AF-Q8YXF5-F1
#
_entry.id   AF-Q8YXF5-F1
#
_cell.length_a   1.000
_cell.length_b   1.000
_cell.length_c   1.000
_cell.angle_alpha   90.00
_cell.angle_beta   90.00
_cell.angle_gamma   90.00
#
_symmetry.space_group_name_H-M   'P 1'
#
loop_
_entity.id
_entity.type
_entity.pdbx_description
1 polymer ?
#
loop_
_entity_poly.entity_id
_entity_poly.type
_entity_poly.pdbx_seq_one_letter_code
_entity_poly.pdbx_strand_id
1 'polypeptide(L)'
;MLMKRYWSRLLALVLVVAIGLVGCGSPDSLTGDYRQDTLAVVNTLRQALEITEDSPDKTALQAEARQKINDFSARYQRVNSVSGLNSFTTMRTALNSLAGHYSSYPNRPVPQKLKSRLEQEFKQVESALKRGA
;
A
#
# COMPACT_ATOMS: atom_id res chain seq x y z
N MET A 1 30.63 38.29 0.35
CA MET A 1 29.73 37.59 -0.61
C MET A 1 29.75 36.06 -0.51
N LEU A 2 30.80 35.41 0.02
CA LEU A 2 30.86 33.94 0.14
C LEU A 2 29.86 33.34 1.15
N MET A 3 29.73 33.90 2.36
CA MET A 3 28.88 33.35 3.44
C MET A 3 27.38 33.26 3.09
N LYS A 4 26.82 34.24 2.39
CA LYS A 4 25.39 34.22 1.97
C LYS A 4 25.10 33.10 0.98
N ARG A 5 26.07 32.74 0.14
CA ARG A 5 25.96 31.68 -0.87
C ARG A 5 26.02 30.28 -0.25
N TYR A 6 26.79 30.10 0.82
CA TYR A 6 26.78 28.85 1.59
C TYR A 6 25.48 28.68 2.36
N TRP A 7 24.96 29.74 2.97
CA TRP A 7 23.70 29.67 3.71
C TRP A 7 22.51 29.39 2.80
N SER A 8 22.48 30.01 1.62
CA SER A 8 21.46 29.73 0.60
C SER A 8 21.54 28.31 0.05
N ARG A 9 22.75 27.74 -0.07
CA ARG A 9 22.95 26.34 -0.50
C ARG A 9 22.57 25.34 0.59
N LEU A 10 22.81 25.68 1.85
CA LEU A 10 22.44 24.86 3.00
C LEU A 10 20.91 24.85 3.18
N LEU A 11 20.25 26.00 2.99
CA LEU A 11 18.79 26.09 2.92
C LEU A 11 18.22 25.32 1.73
N ALA A 12 18.84 25.39 0.55
CA ALA A 12 18.41 24.60 -0.61
C ALA A 12 18.56 23.09 -0.37
N LEU A 13 19.64 22.66 0.30
CA LEU A 13 19.82 21.26 0.69
C LEU A 13 18.80 20.82 1.74
N VAL A 14 18.51 21.65 2.75
CA VAL A 14 17.45 21.37 3.73
C VAL A 14 16.08 21.34 3.06
N LEU A 15 15.82 22.20 2.07
CA LEU A 15 14.57 22.20 1.30
C LEU A 15 14.44 20.94 0.44
N VAL A 16 15.51 20.50 -0.22
CA VAL A 16 15.52 19.25 -1.02
C VAL A 16 15.36 18.02 -0.12
N VAL A 17 15.96 18.03 1.07
CA VAL A 17 15.77 16.98 2.08
C VAL A 17 14.34 17.02 2.65
N ALA A 18 13.78 18.20 2.90
CA ALA A 18 12.40 18.35 3.38
C ALA A 18 11.38 17.92 2.33
N ILE A 19 11.57 18.26 1.05
CA ILE A 19 10.70 17.82 -0.06
C ILE A 19 10.88 16.32 -0.33
N GLY A 20 12.08 15.76 -0.12
CA GLY A 20 12.31 14.31 -0.14
C GLY A 20 11.73 13.55 1.05
N LEU A 21 11.49 14.24 2.18
CA LEU A 21 10.87 13.71 3.40
C LEU A 21 9.35 13.88 3.42
N VAL A 22 8.79 14.81 2.64
CA VAL A 22 7.37 14.78 2.22
C VAL A 22 7.26 13.72 1.13
N GLY A 23 7.53 12.48 1.53
CA GLY A 23 7.10 11.33 0.75
C GLY A 23 5.60 11.51 0.51
N CYS A 24 5.20 11.41 -0.76
CA CYS A 24 3.83 11.04 -1.13
C CYS A 24 3.38 9.97 -0.16
N GLY A 25 2.49 10.32 0.74
CA GLY A 25 1.75 9.43 1.60
C GLY A 25 0.36 10.00 1.62
N SER A 26 -0.52 9.35 0.87
CA SER A 26 -1.92 9.73 0.78
C SER A 26 -2.44 9.94 2.21
N PRO A 27 -3.09 11.07 2.51
CA PRO A 27 -3.70 11.32 3.81
C PRO A 27 -4.99 10.51 3.86
N ASP A 28 -4.84 9.20 3.97
CA ASP A 28 -5.86 8.32 4.53
C ASP A 28 -5.10 7.40 5.48
N SER A 29 -4.56 8.03 6.52
CA SER A 29 -3.83 7.34 7.57
C SER A 29 -4.79 6.33 8.17
N LEU A 30 -4.43 5.06 8.03
CA LEU A 30 -5.01 3.95 8.78
C LEU A 30 -5.55 4.46 10.13
N THR A 31 -6.79 4.12 10.46
CA THR A 31 -7.45 4.63 11.67
C THR A 31 -6.88 3.98 12.93
N GLY A 32 -6.34 2.76 12.80
CA GLY A 32 -5.91 1.92 13.91
C GLY A 32 -6.94 0.89 14.32
N ASP A 33 -8.17 0.98 13.80
CA ASP A 33 -9.11 -0.13 13.83
C ASP A 33 -8.70 -1.13 12.74
N TYR A 34 -8.13 -2.26 13.18
CA TYR A 34 -7.67 -3.31 12.29
C TYR A 34 -8.73 -3.77 11.28
N ARG A 35 -9.99 -3.88 11.70
CA ARG A 35 -11.07 -4.36 10.85
C ARG A 35 -11.42 -3.33 9.79
N GLN A 36 -11.63 -2.08 10.21
CA GLN A 36 -11.95 -1.00 9.29
C GLN A 36 -10.83 -0.79 8.27
N ASP A 37 -9.59 -0.76 8.77
CA ASP A 37 -8.41 -0.56 7.94
C ASP A 37 -8.20 -1.72 6.96
N THR A 38 -8.41 -2.96 7.39
CA THR A 38 -8.29 -4.11 6.48
C THR A 38 -9.35 -4.06 5.38
N LEU A 39 -10.61 -3.71 5.70
CA LEU A 39 -11.66 -3.55 4.71
C LEU A 39 -11.37 -2.41 3.73
N ALA A 40 -10.85 -1.28 4.21
CA ALA A 40 -10.46 -0.15 3.36
C ALA A 40 -9.34 -0.54 2.38
N VAL A 41 -8.33 -1.27 2.85
CA VAL A 41 -7.24 -1.78 1.98
C VAL A 41 -7.79 -2.77 0.96
N VAL A 42 -8.62 -3.75 1.36
CA VAL A 42 -9.25 -4.70 0.43
C VAL A 42 -10.02 -3.96 -0.67
N ASN A 43 -10.86 -2.98 -0.31
CA ASN A 43 -11.64 -2.21 -1.28
C ASN A 43 -10.77 -1.38 -2.22
N THR A 44 -9.67 -0.80 -1.71
CA THR A 44 -8.71 -0.06 -2.55
C THR A 44 -8.03 -1.00 -3.55
N LEU A 45 -7.64 -2.20 -3.12
CA LEU A 45 -7.00 -3.18 -3.99
C LEU A 45 -7.97 -3.73 -5.04
N ARG A 46 -9.22 -4.00 -4.68
CA ARG A 46 -10.25 -4.43 -5.64
C ARG A 46 -10.45 -3.39 -6.75
N GLN A 47 -10.58 -2.11 -6.37
CA GLN A 47 -10.64 -1.01 -7.33
C GLN A 47 -9.37 -0.95 -8.18
N ALA A 48 -8.19 -1.12 -7.59
CA ALA A 48 -6.93 -1.12 -8.33
C ALA A 48 -6.81 -2.27 -9.35
N LEU A 49 -7.47 -3.41 -9.10
CA LEU A 49 -7.53 -4.55 -10.03
C LEU A 49 -8.54 -4.35 -11.17
N GLU A 50 -9.53 -3.47 -10.99
CA GLU A 50 -10.55 -3.11 -11.98
C GLU A 50 -10.08 -2.02 -12.96
N ILE A 51 -9.04 -1.26 -12.62
CA ILE A 51 -8.47 -0.24 -13.52
C ILE A 51 -8.09 -0.89 -14.86
N THR A 52 -8.68 -0.38 -15.93
CA THR A 52 -8.45 -0.79 -17.32
C THR A 52 -7.04 -0.42 -17.80
N GLU A 53 -6.52 -1.16 -18.76
CA GLU A 53 -5.11 -1.09 -19.19
C GLU A 53 -4.66 0.29 -19.70
N ASP A 54 -5.61 1.13 -20.14
CA ASP A 54 -5.37 2.42 -20.79
C ASP A 54 -5.43 3.64 -19.85
N SER A 55 -5.54 3.46 -18.54
CA SER A 55 -5.57 4.60 -17.62
C SER A 55 -4.19 5.26 -17.48
N PRO A 56 -4.07 6.59 -17.73
CA PRO A 56 -2.82 7.32 -17.54
C PRO A 56 -2.36 7.32 -16.07
N ASP A 57 -3.29 7.11 -15.13
CA ASP A 57 -3.02 7.15 -13.69
C ASP A 57 -2.59 5.79 -13.10
N LYS A 58 -2.43 4.75 -13.94
CA LYS A 58 -2.11 3.39 -13.52
C LYS A 58 -0.86 3.33 -12.63
N THR A 59 0.21 4.02 -13.01
CA THR A 59 1.47 3.99 -12.23
C THR A 59 1.30 4.67 -10.88
N ALA A 60 0.55 5.77 -10.81
CA ALA A 60 0.24 6.46 -9.57
C ALA A 60 -0.61 5.58 -8.64
N LEU A 61 -1.65 4.94 -9.17
CA LEU A 61 -2.54 4.05 -8.42
C LEU A 61 -1.82 2.78 -7.94
N GLN A 62 -0.90 2.23 -8.74
CA GLN A 62 -0.03 1.13 -8.31
C GLN A 62 0.93 1.56 -7.18
N ALA A 63 1.50 2.75 -7.28
CA ALA A 63 2.38 3.29 -6.25
C ALA A 63 1.61 3.54 -4.93
N GLU A 64 0.41 4.10 -5.02
CA GLU A 64 -0.49 4.28 -3.88
C GLU A 64 -0.86 2.93 -3.25
N ALA A 65 -1.24 1.94 -4.06
CA ALA A 65 -1.56 0.60 -3.57
C ALA A 65 -0.38 -0.03 -2.83
N ARG A 66 0.83 0.04 -3.40
CA ARG A 66 2.08 -0.42 -2.77
C ARG A 66 2.36 0.29 -1.45
N GLN A 67 2.12 1.59 -1.40
CA GLN A 67 2.33 2.36 -0.19
C GLN A 67 1.34 1.95 0.90
N LYS A 68 0.04 1.89 0.60
CA LYS A 68 -0.99 1.42 1.54
C LYS A 68 -0.70 0.02 2.06
N ILE A 69 -0.17 -0.87 1.21
CA ILE A 69 0.30 -2.20 1.59
C ILE A 69 1.42 -2.15 2.63
N ASN A 70 2.42 -1.30 2.39
CA ASN A 70 3.56 -1.15 3.28
C ASN A 70 3.13 -0.54 4.62
N ASP A 71 2.29 0.49 4.60
CA ASP A 71 1.78 1.16 5.80
C ASP A 71 0.94 0.20 6.65
N PHE A 72 0.06 -0.58 6.02
CA PHE A 72 -0.75 -1.59 6.69
C PHE A 72 0.12 -2.66 7.35
N SER A 73 1.09 -3.19 6.61
CA SER A 73 2.01 -4.20 7.12
C SER A 73 2.86 -3.66 8.25
N ALA A 74 3.43 -2.46 8.09
CA ALA A 74 4.28 -1.81 9.09
C ALA A 74 3.54 -1.60 10.41
N ARG A 75 2.27 -1.19 10.35
CA ARG A 75 1.44 -0.95 11.53
C ARG A 75 1.08 -2.24 12.26
N TYR A 76 0.55 -3.22 11.54
CA TYR A 76 -0.10 -4.38 12.16
C TYR A 76 0.84 -5.57 12.39
N GLN A 77 1.99 -5.65 11.72
CA GLN A 77 2.91 -6.77 11.88
C GLN A 77 3.49 -6.94 13.29
N ARG A 78 3.59 -5.85 14.06
CA ARG A 78 4.15 -5.85 15.43
C ARG A 78 3.09 -5.95 16.52
N VAL A 79 1.81 -5.96 16.13
CA VAL A 79 0.69 -6.04 17.05
C VAL A 79 0.36 -7.51 17.27
N ASN A 80 0.74 -8.08 18.41
CA ASN A 80 0.57 -9.52 18.70
C ASN A 80 -0.87 -10.01 18.60
N SER A 81 -1.85 -9.16 18.95
CA SER A 81 -3.28 -9.48 18.81
C SER A 81 -3.76 -9.55 17.37
N VAL A 82 -2.98 -9.04 16.41
CA VAL A 82 -3.30 -9.00 14.98
C VAL A 82 -2.40 -9.93 14.15
N SER A 83 -1.11 -10.00 14.49
CA SER A 83 -0.12 -10.74 13.70
C SER A 83 -0.37 -12.25 13.65
N GLY A 84 -1.05 -12.81 14.65
CA GLY A 84 -1.49 -14.20 14.70
C GLY A 84 -2.85 -14.48 14.03
N LEU A 85 -3.55 -13.46 13.55
CA LEU A 85 -4.86 -13.63 12.94
C LEU A 85 -4.75 -14.23 11.53
N ASN A 86 -5.64 -15.17 11.21
CA ASN A 86 -5.73 -15.74 9.87
C ASN A 86 -6.10 -14.67 8.82
N SER A 87 -6.93 -13.69 9.21
CA SER A 87 -7.25 -12.52 8.39
C SER A 87 -5.99 -11.76 7.98
N PHE A 88 -5.06 -11.54 8.92
CA PHE A 88 -3.82 -10.83 8.69
C PHE A 88 -2.83 -11.61 7.82
N THR A 89 -2.65 -12.91 8.08
CA THR A 89 -1.71 -13.76 7.34
C THR A 89 -2.18 -13.98 5.89
N THR A 90 -3.48 -14.20 5.68
CA THR A 90 -4.06 -14.27 4.33
C THR A 90 -3.91 -12.94 3.60
N MET A 91 -4.19 -11.82 4.28
CA MET A 91 -4.01 -10.49 3.70
C MET A 91 -2.54 -10.30 3.26
N ARG A 92 -1.55 -10.53 4.13
CA ARG A 92 -0.12 -10.44 3.78
C ARG A 92 0.25 -11.29 2.56
N THR A 93 -0.33 -12.48 2.42
CA THR A 93 -0.08 -13.36 1.27
C THR A 93 -0.59 -12.74 -0.03
N ALA A 94 -1.81 -12.18 0.00
CA ALA A 94 -2.38 -11.44 -1.12
C ALA A 94 -1.52 -10.22 -1.49
N LEU A 95 -1.14 -9.43 -0.48
CA LEU A 95 -0.32 -8.24 -0.66
C LEU A 95 1.05 -8.57 -1.27
N ASN A 96 1.73 -9.60 -0.76
CA ASN A 96 3.03 -10.04 -1.28
C ASN A 96 2.94 -10.53 -2.72
N SER A 97 1.87 -11.26 -3.06
CA SER A 97 1.64 -11.74 -4.42
C SER A 97 1.46 -10.59 -5.41
N LEU A 98 0.70 -9.56 -5.02
CA LEU A 98 0.47 -8.37 -5.84
C LEU A 98 1.74 -7.50 -5.96
N ALA A 99 2.45 -7.27 -4.85
CA ALA A 99 3.70 -6.52 -4.83
C ALA A 99 4.77 -7.21 -5.71
N GLY A 100 4.86 -8.55 -5.64
CA GLY A 100 5.73 -9.36 -6.48
C GLY A 100 5.42 -9.18 -7.96
N HIS A 101 4.14 -9.24 -8.36
CA HIS A 101 3.73 -8.99 -9.75
C HIS A 101 4.16 -7.61 -10.24
N TYR A 102 3.85 -6.54 -9.50
CA TYR A 102 4.25 -5.21 -9.93
C TYR A 102 5.77 -5.01 -9.95
N SER A 103 6.52 -5.72 -9.11
CA SER A 103 7.99 -5.66 -9.09
C SER A 103 8.58 -6.31 -10.35
N SER A 104 8.10 -7.51 -10.69
CA SER A 104 8.58 -8.26 -11.86
C SER A 104 8.06 -7.71 -13.18
N TYR A 105 6.83 -7.18 -13.20
CA TYR A 105 6.13 -6.77 -14.41
C TYR A 105 5.39 -5.43 -14.24
N PRO A 106 6.11 -4.31 -14.02
CA PRO A 106 5.50 -3.01 -13.72
C PRO A 106 4.55 -2.51 -14.83
N ASN A 107 4.91 -2.77 -16.08
CA ASN A 107 4.12 -2.32 -17.24
C ASN A 107 3.05 -3.33 -17.67
N ARG A 108 2.96 -4.51 -17.04
CA ARG A 108 1.97 -5.54 -17.43
C ARG A 108 0.75 -5.53 -16.52
N PRO A 109 -0.44 -5.79 -17.07
CA PRO A 109 -1.64 -6.02 -16.27
C PRO A 109 -1.45 -7.21 -15.31
N VAL A 110 -2.20 -7.18 -14.21
CA VAL A 110 -2.28 -8.33 -13.29
C VAL A 110 -2.96 -9.49 -14.02
N PRO A 111 -2.35 -10.69 -14.13
CA PRO A 111 -2.94 -11.82 -14.83
C PRO A 111 -4.28 -12.23 -14.24
N GLN A 112 -5.22 -12.67 -15.09
CA GLN A 112 -6.56 -13.05 -14.62
C GLN A 112 -6.53 -14.13 -13.53
N LYS A 113 -5.61 -15.10 -13.63
CA LYS A 113 -5.41 -16.14 -12.60
C LYS A 113 -5.01 -15.54 -11.25
N LEU A 114 -4.17 -14.50 -11.25
CA LEU A 114 -3.78 -13.79 -10.03
C LEU A 114 -4.95 -12.96 -9.49
N LYS A 115 -5.71 -12.26 -10.35
CA LYS A 115 -6.92 -11.54 -9.94
C LYS A 115 -7.92 -12.46 -9.25
N SER A 116 -8.24 -13.61 -9.85
CA SER A 116 -9.18 -14.58 -9.27
C SER A 116 -8.70 -15.12 -7.92
N ARG A 117 -7.39 -15.37 -7.77
CA ARG A 117 -6.80 -15.79 -6.49
C ARG A 117 -6.91 -14.71 -5.43
N LEU A 118 -6.54 -13.46 -5.76
CA LEU A 118 -6.63 -12.33 -4.85
C LEU A 118 -8.08 -12.10 -4.40
N GLU A 119 -9.05 -12.23 -5.30
CA GLU A 119 -10.47 -12.10 -4.95
C GLU A 119 -10.94 -13.18 -3.97
N GLN A 120 -10.44 -14.42 -4.10
CA GLN A 120 -10.72 -15.49 -3.13
C GLN A 120 -10.08 -15.19 -1.77
N GLU A 121 -8.83 -14.71 -1.75
CA GLU A 121 -8.12 -14.33 -0.53
C GLU A 121 -8.85 -13.15 0.16
N PHE A 122 -9.31 -12.15 -0.58
CA PHE A 122 -10.10 -11.03 -0.04
C PHE A 122 -11.41 -11.49 0.58
N LYS A 123 -12.14 -12.41 -0.07
CA LYS A 123 -13.37 -13.00 0.51
C LYS A 123 -13.10 -13.77 1.80
N GLN A 124 -11.97 -14.48 1.88
CA GLN A 124 -11.57 -15.18 3.10
C GLN A 124 -11.26 -14.20 4.23
N VAL A 125 -10.55 -13.10 3.93
CA VAL A 125 -10.26 -12.02 4.87
C VAL A 125 -11.56 -11.40 5.38
N GLU A 126 -12.46 -10.99 4.49
CA GLU A 126 -13.76 -10.42 4.87
C GLU A 126 -14.59 -11.37 5.76
N SER A 127 -14.59 -12.67 5.44
CA SER A 127 -15.26 -13.71 6.25
C SER A 127 -14.60 -13.91 7.61
N ALA A 128 -13.28 -13.84 7.71
CA ALA A 128 -12.56 -13.88 8.98
C ALA A 128 -12.89 -12.66 9.86
N LEU A 129 -12.86 -11.46 9.27
CA LEU A 129 -13.19 -10.21 9.97
C LEU A 129 -14.61 -10.18 10.51
N LYS A 130 -15.58 -10.71 9.74
CA LYS A 130 -16.99 -10.84 10.18
C LYS A 130 -17.15 -11.78 11.38
N ARG A 131 -16.28 -12.77 11.52
CA ARG A 131 -16.27 -13.72 12.64
C ARG A 131 -15.54 -13.20 13.89
N GLY A 132 -14.99 -11.97 13.82
CA GLY A 132 -14.29 -11.34 14.94
C GLY A 132 -12.82 -11.73 15.08
N ALA A 133 -12.22 -12.29 14.02
CA ALA A 133 -10.83 -12.69 13.95
C ALA A 133 -10.09 -11.97 12.81
#